data_AF-A0A7V3M2S8-F1
#
_entry.id   AF-A0A7V3M2S8-F1
#
_cell.length_a   1.000
_cell.length_b   1.000
_cell.length_c   1.000
_cell.angle_alpha   90.00
_cell.angle_beta   90.00
_cell.angle_gamma   90.00
#
_symmetry.space_group_name_H-M   'P 1'
#
loop_
_entity.id
_entity.type
_entity.pdbx_description
1 polymer ?
#
loop_
_entity_poly.entity_id
_entity_poly.type
_entity_poly.pdbx_seq_one_letter_code
_entity_poly.pdbx_strand_id
1 'polypeptide(L)' 'MTGKAAVFTEVGQPFHFREYPLPDVAPDAMLIRVTMANICG' A
#
# COMPACT_ATOMS: atom_id res chain seq x y z
N MET A 1 -5.35 -7.83 11.06
CA MET A 1 -4.32 -8.22 10.07
C MET A 1 -3.68 -6.94 9.54
N THR A 2 -2.37 -6.91 9.28
CA THR A 2 -1.67 -5.74 8.75
C THR A 2 -1.13 -6.00 7.34
N GLY A 3 -0.88 -4.92 6.60
CA GLY A 3 -0.18 -4.93 5.32
C GLY A 3 0.93 -3.89 5.29
N LYS A 4 1.99 -4.21 4.53
CA LYS A 4 3.14 -3.33 4.35
C LYS A 4 2.97 -2.47 3.11
N ALA A 5 3.21 -1.17 3.23
CA ALA A 5 3.16 -0.21 2.13
C ALA A 5 4.48 0.57 2.00
N ALA A 6 4.85 0.92 0.76
CA ALA A 6 5.89 1.90 0.46
C ALA A 6 5.25 3.29 0.39
N VAL A 7 5.54 4.15 1.36
CA VAL A 7 4.86 5.44 1.57
C VAL A 7 5.72 6.58 1.02
N PHE A 8 5.16 7.32 0.08
CA PHE A 8 5.72 8.59 -0.38
C PHE A 8 5.46 9.64 0.69
N THR A 9 6.51 10.37 1.09
CA THR A 9 6.40 11.42 2.12
C THR A 9 6.77 12.77 1.56
N GLU A 10 7.88 12.84 0.82
CA GLU A 10 8.42 14.08 0.25
C GLU A 10 9.12 13.82 -1.08
N VAL A 11 9.18 14.86 -1.93
CA VAL A 11 9.89 14.80 -3.22
C VAL A 11 11.39 14.64 -2.97
N GLY A 12 12.03 13.77 -3.76
CA GLY A 12 13.47 13.54 -3.68
C GLY A 12 13.91 12.66 -2.50
N GLN A 13 12.99 12.17 -1.69
CA GLN A 13 13.26 11.21 -0.62
C GLN A 13 12.89 9.78 -1.03
N PRO A 14 13.58 8.75 -0.51
CA PRO A 14 13.16 7.37 -0.67
C PRO A 14 11.77 7.12 -0.07
N PHE A 15 11.07 6.11 -0.59
CA PHE A 15 9.84 5.64 0.04
C PHE A 15 10.12 5.03 1.42
N HIS A 16 9.21 5.26 2.36
CA HIS A 16 9.26 4.65 3.68
C HIS A 16 8.38 3.41 3.74
N PHE A 17 8.95 2.27 4.11
CA PHE A 17 8.16 1.07 4.35
C PHE A 17 7.49 1.11 5.72
N ARG A 18 6.17 0.98 5.77
CA ARG A 18 5.37 1.01 7.01
C ARG A 18 4.30 -0.08 7.01
N GLU A 19 3.96 -0.57 8.20
CA GLU A 19 2.86 -1.51 8.43
C GLU A 19 1.57 -0.73 8.76
N TYR A 20 0.45 -1.15 8.17
CA TYR A 20 -0.87 -0.57 8.39
C TYR A 20 -1.91 -1.66 8.66
N PRO A 21 -2.94 -1.40 9.49
CA PRO A 21 -4.07 -2.30 9.56
C PRO A 21 -4.77 -2.38 8.19
N LEU A 22 -5.25 -3.58 7.84
CA LEU A 22 -6.10 -3.70 6.66
C LEU A 22 -7.46 -3.03 6.93
N PRO A 23 -8.00 -2.24 5.99
CA PRO A 23 -9.29 -1.59 6.17
C PRO A 23 -10.44 -2.60 6.02
N ASP A 24 -11.60 -2.24 6.56
CA ASP A 24 -12.85 -2.93 6.26
C ASP A 24 -13.24 -2.71 4.79
N VAL A 25 -13.92 -3.71 4.21
CA VAL A 25 -14.35 -3.67 2.81
C VAL A 25 -15.75 -3.08 2.73
N ALA A 26 -15.87 -1.88 2.14
CA ALA A 26 -17.15 -1.25 1.87
C ALA A 26 -17.98 -2.06 0.83
N PRO A 27 -19.30 -1.85 0.76
CA PRO A 27 -20.11 -2.39 -0.34
C PRO A 27 -19.51 -2.00 -1.70
N ASP A 28 -19.48 -2.96 -2.63
CA ASP A 28 -18.91 -2.83 -3.98
C ASP A 28 -17.38 -2.61 -4.05
N ALA A 29 -16.66 -2.69 -2.93
CA ALA A 29 -15.20 -2.66 -2.90
C ALA A 29 -14.59 -4.07 -2.83
N MET A 30 -13.29 -4.18 -3.12
CA MET A 30 -12.54 -5.42 -2.98
C MET A 30 -11.23 -5.17 -2.21
N LEU A 31 -10.91 -6.08 -1.29
CA LEU A 31 -9.59 -6.16 -0.67
C LEU A 31 -8.74 -7.17 -1.45
N ILE A 32 -7.62 -6.73 -1.99
CA ILE A 32 -6.76 -7.54 -2.85
C ILE A 32 -5.39 -7.72 -2.21
N ARG A 33 -4.88 -8.96 -2.20
CA ARG A 33 -3.49 -9.25 -1.85
C ARG A 33 -2.60 -9.08 -3.08
N VAL A 34 -1.78 -8.05 -3.09
CA VAL A 34 -0.78 -7.83 -4.14
C VAL A 34 0.41 -8.77 -3.91
N THR A 35 0.72 -9.62 -4.87
CA THR A 35 1.89 -10.53 -4.84
C THR A 35 3.08 -9.99 -5.63
N MET A 36 2.83 -9.13 -6.62
CA MET A 36 3.83 -8.47 -7.44
C MET A 36 3.29 -7.14 -7.96
N ALA A 37 4.15 -6.12 -8.03
CA ALA A 37 3.89 -4.84 -8.66
C ALA A 37 5.15 -4.34 -9.36
N ASN A 38 5.00 -3.42 -10.32
CA ASN A 38 6.09 -2.75 -11.01
C ASN A 38 6.10 -1.24 -10.69
N ILE A 39 7.12 -0.54 -11.16
CA ILE A 39 7.18 0.92 -11.12
C ILE A 39 6.77 1.45 -12.48
N CYS A 40 5.67 2.22 -12.52
CA CYS A 40 5.31 2.99 -13.71
C CYS A 40 6.10 4.30 -13.73
N GLY A 41 6.57 4.69 -14.92
CA GLY A 41 7.17 6.00 -15.19
C GLY A 41 6.13 7.02 -15.62
#